data_AF-A0A1K1MY26-F1
#
_entry.id   AF-A0A1K1MY26-F1
#
_cell.length_a   1.000
_cell.length_b   1.000
_cell.length_c   1.000
_cell.angle_alpha   90.00
_cell.angle_beta   90.00
_cell.angle_gamma   90.00
#
_symmetry.space_group_name_H-M   'P 1'
#
loop_
_entity.id
_entity.type
_entity.pdbx_description
1 polymer ?
#
loop_
_entity_poly.entity_id
_entity_poly.type
_entity_poly.pdbx_seq_one_letter_code
_entity_poly.pdbx_strand_id
1 'polypeptide(L)' 'MEDYVIIVNRIEDLQLTQDKDELVRILDRARRTIVGGMDVILVRQNRNGQQEKFQTISNEQDFEDYRKQVLRFL' A
#
# COMPACT_ATOMS: atom_id res chain seq x y z
N MET A 1 6.10 -11.33 -13.66
CA MET A 1 6.13 -10.41 -12.51
C MET A 1 4.90 -10.74 -11.65
N GLU A 2 4.93 -10.52 -10.33
CA GLU A 2 3.82 -10.85 -9.40
C GLU A 2 3.22 -9.59 -8.76
N ASP A 3 1.89 -9.60 -8.56
CA ASP A 3 1.16 -8.47 -7.97
C ASP A 3 1.76 -8.09 -6.61
N TYR A 4 1.71 -6.80 -6.27
CA TYR A 4 2.30 -6.33 -5.01
C TYR A 4 1.23 -6.19 -3.93
N VAL A 5 1.40 -6.94 -2.84
CA VAL A 5 0.46 -6.93 -1.71
C VAL A 5 0.92 -5.93 -0.66
N ILE A 6 0.04 -4.99 -0.29
CA ILE A 6 0.22 -4.09 0.85
C ILE A 6 -0.72 -4.52 1.97
N ILE A 7 -0.16 -4.79 3.15
CA ILE A 7 -0.95 -5.01 4.37
C ILE A 7 -1.33 -3.65 4.95
N VAL A 8 -2.60 -3.29 4.87
CA VAL A 8 -3.12 -1.99 5.29
C VAL A 8 -2.85 -1.71 6.77
N ASN A 9 -2.95 -2.73 7.64
CA ASN A 9 -2.64 -2.58 9.07
C ASN A 9 -1.21 -2.08 9.31
N ARG A 10 -0.23 -2.55 8.51
CA ARG A 10 1.15 -2.08 8.62
C ARG A 10 1.30 -0.62 8.21
N ILE A 11 0.54 -0.17 7.20
CA ILE A 11 0.52 1.26 6.81
C ILE A 11 -0.03 2.11 7.95
N GLU A 12 -1.15 1.69 8.55
CA GLU A 12 -1.77 2.37 9.70
C GLU A 12 -0.78 2.46 10.89
N ASP A 13 -0.09 1.36 11.22
CA ASP A 13 0.91 1.33 12.29
C ASP A 13 2.08 2.29 12.02
N LEU A 14 2.64 2.29 10.80
CA LEU A 14 3.74 3.17 10.42
C LEU A 14 3.31 4.66 10.42
N GLN A 15 2.06 4.95 10.07
CA GLN A 15 1.51 6.31 10.19
C GLN A 15 1.43 6.74 11.66
N LEU A 16 1.01 5.85 12.56
CA LEU A 16 0.96 6.12 14.00
C LEU A 16 2.35 6.35 14.59
N THR A 17 3.36 5.59 14.16
CA THR A 17 4.75 5.77 14.61
C THR A 17 5.51 6.83 13.84
N GLN A 18 4.88 7.48 12.86
CA GLN A 18 5.47 8.47 11.96
C GLN A 18 6.74 7.98 11.22
N ASP A 19 6.80 6.68 10.92
CA ASP A 19 7.91 6.10 10.15
C ASP A 19 7.73 6.36 8.65
N LYS A 20 8.06 7.60 8.26
CA LYS A 20 7.92 8.09 6.89
C LYS A 20 8.83 7.35 5.90
N ASP A 21 10.04 6.98 6.33
CA ASP A 21 11.02 6.34 5.44
C ASP A 21 10.54 4.96 5.00
N GLU A 22 10.03 4.16 5.93
CA GLU A 22 9.49 2.84 5.60
C GLU A 22 8.22 2.93 4.75
N LEU A 23 7.33 3.90 5.03
CA LEU A 23 6.15 4.15 4.20
C LEU A 23 6.53 4.50 2.76
N VAL A 24 7.49 5.42 2.57
CA VAL A 24 7.96 5.80 1.23
C VAL A 24 8.55 4.60 0.50
N ARG A 25 9.32 3.73 1.17
CA ARG A 25 9.86 2.51 0.55
C ARG A 25 8.77 1.55 0.07
N ILE A 26 7.73 1.33 0.87
CA ILE A 26 6.59 0.49 0.50
C ILE A 26 5.86 1.08 -0.71
N LEU A 27 5.57 2.38 -0.66
CA LEU A 27 4.85 3.09 -1.71
C LEU A 27 5.66 3.15 -3.01
N ASP A 28 6.99 3.33 -2.95
CA ASP A 28 7.84 3.32 -4.14
C ASP A 28 7.87 1.95 -4.83
N ARG A 29 7.88 0.86 -4.05
CA ARG A 29 7.79 -0.49 -4.60
C ARG A 29 6.43 -0.74 -5.26
N ALA A 30 5.36 -0.28 -4.63
CA ALA A 30 4.01 -0.36 -5.19
C ALA A 30 3.89 0.43 -6.50
N ARG A 31 4.43 1.66 -6.55
CA ARG A 31 4.49 2.48 -7.76
C ARG A 31 5.18 1.77 -8.92
N ARG A 32 6.36 1.18 -8.67
CA ARG A 32 7.09 0.42 -9.70
C ARG A 32 6.29 -0.78 -10.23
N THR A 33 5.47 -1.39 -9.38
CA THR A 33 4.59 -2.50 -9.77
C THR A 33 3.49 -2.02 -10.71
N ILE A 34 2.83 -0.91 -10.38
CA ILE A 34 1.82 -0.27 -11.24
C ILE A 34 2.41 0.16 -12.59
N VAL A 35 3.57 0.83 -12.59
CA VAL A 35 4.28 1.25 -13.81
C VAL A 35 4.71 0.05 -14.67
N GLY A 36 5.00 -1.09 -14.03
CA GLY A 36 5.26 -2.37 -14.69
C GLY A 36 4.03 -3.03 -15.33
N GLY A 37 2.85 -2.41 -15.21
CA GLY A 37 1.59 -2.90 -15.77
C GLY A 37 0.89 -3.94 -14.90
N MET A 38 1.15 -3.95 -13.59
CA MET A 38 0.57 -4.92 -12.67
C MET A 38 -0.13 -4.29 -11.49
N ASP A 39 -0.85 -5.12 -10.72
CA ASP A 39 -1.74 -4.63 -9.68
C ASP A 39 -1.05 -4.48 -8.32
N VAL A 40 -1.52 -3.51 -7.55
CA VAL A 40 -1.29 -3.40 -6.12
C VAL A 40 -2.55 -3.83 -5.38
N ILE A 41 -2.43 -4.88 -4.57
CA ILE A 41 -3.54 -5.46 -3.81
C ILE A 41 -3.41 -5.00 -2.37
N LEU A 42 -4.39 -4.20 -1.91
CA LEU A 42 -4.51 -3.83 -0.51
C LEU A 42 -5.23 -4.95 0.23
N VAL A 43 -4.61 -5.49 1.27
CA VAL A 43 -5.19 -6.52 2.13
C VAL A 43 -5.23 -6.05 3.58
N ARG A 44 -6.29 -6.41 4.29
CA ARG A 44 -6.36 -6.25 5.74
C ARG A 44 -6.13 -7.61 6.38
N GLN A 45 -5.28 -7.64 7.41
CA GLN A 45 -5.01 -8.84 8.16
C GLN A 45 -5.80 -8.80 9.47
N ASN A 46 -6.62 -9.83 9.71
CA ASN A 46 -7.35 -9.96 10.97
C ASN A 46 -6.48 -10.61 12.06
N ARG A 47 -6.98 -10.62 13.31
CA ARG A 47 -6.25 -11.16 14.48
C ARG A 47 -5.89 -12.64 14.36
N ASN A 48 -6.60 -13.38 13.51
CA ASN A 48 -6.35 -14.80 13.25
C ASN A 48 -5.33 -15.01 12.11
N GLY A 49 -4.74 -13.92 11.61
CA GLY A 49 -3.77 -13.93 10.52
C GLY A 49 -4.38 -14.06 9.13
N GLN A 50 -5.71 -14.16 9.00
CA GLN A 50 -6.36 -14.26 7.70
C GLN A 50 -6.28 -12.90 6.99
N GLN A 51 -5.97 -12.95 5.70
CA GLN A 51 -5.90 -11.77 4.85
C GLN A 51 -7.19 -11.65 4.05
N GLU A 52 -7.81 -10.49 4.14
CA GLU A 52 -9.00 -10.14 3.37
C GLU A 52 -8.62 -9.04 2.39
N LYS A 53 -8.88 -9.31 1.10
CA LYS A 53 -8.67 -8.34 0.04
C LYS A 53 -9.61 -7.16 0.26
N PHE A 54 -9.03 -5.98 0.42
CA PHE A 54 -9.75 -4.73 0.66
C PHE A 54 -9.97 -3.95 -0.64
N GLN A 55 -8.91 -3.78 -1.44
CA GLN A 55 -8.94 -3.01 -2.69
C GLN A 55 -7.87 -3.51 -3.66
N THR A 56 -8.08 -3.28 -4.96
CA THR A 56 -7.03 -3.40 -5.99
C THR A 56 -6.85 -2.05 -6.64
N ILE A 57 -5.59 -1.70 -6.88
CA ILE A 57 -5.20 -0.52 -7.62
C ILE A 57 -4.44 -1.01 -8.84
N SER A 58 -4.93 -0.65 -10.02
CA SER A 58 -4.44 -1.16 -11.31
C SER A 58 -3.96 -0.07 -12.26
N ASN A 59 -3.95 1.19 -11.81
CA ASN A 59 -3.50 2.33 -12.61
C ASN A 59 -2.76 3.36 -11.73
N GLU A 60 -1.95 4.18 -12.39
CA GLU A 60 -1.07 5.14 -11.72
C GLU A 60 -1.84 6.27 -11.02
N GLN A 61 -2.98 6.70 -11.57
CA GLN A 61 -3.76 7.79 -11.01
C GLN A 61 -4.35 7.42 -9.64
N ASP A 62 -5.04 6.28 -9.57
CA ASP A 62 -5.61 5.76 -8.33
C ASP A 62 -4.51 5.49 -7.29
N PHE A 63 -3.34 5.02 -7.75
CA PHE A 63 -2.19 4.78 -6.88
C PHE A 63 -1.64 6.08 -6.28
N GLU A 64 -1.49 7.13 -7.08
CA GLU A 64 -0.99 8.42 -6.58
C GLU A 64 -1.97 9.07 -5.60
N ASP A 65 -3.28 8.88 -5.78
CA ASP A 65 -4.28 9.39 -4.85
C ASP A 65 -4.26 8.61 -3.52
N TYR A 66 -4.10 7.29 -3.56
CA TYR A 66 -3.83 6.48 -2.38
C TYR A 66 -2.54 6.93 -1.65
N ARG A 67 -1.45 7.12 -2.40
CA ARG A 67 -0.15 7.58 -1.86
C ARG A 67 -0.27 8.93 -1.16
N LYS A 68 -0.97 9.91 -1.75
CA LYS A 68 -1.24 11.21 -1.11
C LYS A 68 -2.04 11.05 0.16
N GLN A 69 -3.05 10.17 0.18
CA GLN A 69 -3.87 9.93 1.37
C GLN A 69 -3.03 9.35 2.51
N VAL A 70 -2.17 8.36 2.21
CA VAL A 70 -1.28 7.75 3.22
C VAL A 70 -0.30 8.77 3.80
N LEU A 71 0.26 9.64 2.97
CA LEU A 71 1.27 10.61 3.41
C LEU A 71 0.70 11.93 3.93
N ARG A 72 -0.62 12.12 3.92
CA ARG A 72 -1.27 13.42 4.19
C ARG A 72 -0.93 14.03 5.56
N PHE A 73 -0.72 13.19 6.57
CA PHE A 73 -0.56 13.62 7.97
C PHE A 73 0.85 13.31 8.52
N LEU A 74 1.85 13.17 7.63
CA LEU A 74 3.25 12.79 7.92
C LEU A 74 4.28 13.77 7.37
#